data_AF-A0A2V3YB32-F1
#
_entry.id   AF-A0A2V3YB32-F1
#
_cell.length_a   1.000
_cell.length_b   1.000
_cell.length_c   1.000
_cell.angle_alpha   90.00
_cell.angle_beta   90.00
_cell.angle_gamma   90.00
#
_symmetry.space_group_name_H-M   'P 1'
#
loop_
_entity.id
_entity.type
_entity.pdbx_description
1 polymer ?
#
loop_
_entity_poly.entity_id
_entity_poly.type
_entity_poly.pdbx_seq_one_letter_code
_entity_poly.pdbx_strand_id
1 'polypeptide(L)'
;MWHSSDISMESLLETCEFPAVCPVCGHRDSHIYLRSDRPGRGGLWIWCSACHSFEHASIIPPSYWVNDALIDILKLHAIPDLLEEQKDAIDAYMTQNYRGLDSDFCACCIRNVDLSSLVCTQCHGKNTKASLEGHSLVLECQSCGYRVVGASFYSPCEQDRKPYCLWIREDRIPAAVLVKLGSMLHIGVLEMKRQIENREKLSSSLSLKEIMEAARFLNEEGISHDILPAIRYSRYYECEKKILSFD
;
A
#
# COMPACT_ATOMS: atom_id res chain seq x y z
N MET A 1 31.36 4.34 -4.10
CA MET A 1 30.74 5.62 -3.70
C MET A 1 29.28 5.49 -4.07
N TRP A 2 28.42 5.32 -3.07
CA TRP A 2 27.00 5.05 -3.28
C TRP A 2 26.27 6.40 -3.45
N HIS A 3 25.53 6.58 -4.55
CA HIS A 3 24.87 7.85 -4.88
C HIS A 3 23.35 7.77 -4.64
N SER A 4 22.79 8.82 -4.04
CA SER A 4 21.34 9.07 -4.03
C SER A 4 20.95 9.65 -5.39
N SER A 5 20.19 8.91 -6.17
CA SER A 5 19.64 9.36 -7.47
C SER A 5 18.25 9.98 -7.27
N ASP A 6 17.89 10.97 -8.11
CA ASP A 6 16.54 11.60 -8.14
C ASP A 6 15.39 10.63 -8.49
N ILE A 7 15.70 9.37 -8.78
CA ILE A 7 14.74 8.27 -8.97
C ILE A 7 14.53 7.61 -7.60
N SER A 8 13.34 7.81 -7.02
CA SER A 8 12.95 7.25 -5.71
C SER A 8 12.94 5.72 -5.76
N MET A 9 13.73 5.10 -4.86
CA MET A 9 13.72 3.65 -4.67
C MET A 9 12.48 3.18 -3.89
N GLU A 10 11.61 4.09 -3.43
CA GLU A 10 10.37 3.76 -2.71
C GLU A 10 9.42 2.87 -3.51
N SER A 11 9.49 2.88 -4.85
CA SER A 11 8.74 1.94 -5.70
C SER A 11 9.04 0.47 -5.37
N LEU A 12 10.21 0.16 -4.79
CA LEU A 12 10.57 -1.17 -4.32
C LEU A 12 9.79 -1.61 -3.08
N LEU A 13 9.25 -0.68 -2.29
CA LEU A 13 8.32 -0.99 -1.20
C LEU A 13 7.02 -1.59 -1.72
N GLU A 14 6.70 -1.42 -3.00
CA GLU A 14 5.52 -2.00 -3.63
C GLU A 14 5.76 -3.44 -4.11
N THR A 15 7.02 -3.89 -4.10
CA THR A 15 7.41 -5.25 -4.48
C THR A 15 7.36 -6.18 -3.27
N CYS A 16 6.99 -7.45 -3.49
CA CYS A 16 6.96 -8.48 -2.44
C CYS A 16 7.89 -9.67 -2.75
N GLU A 17 8.73 -9.55 -3.78
CA GLU A 17 9.73 -10.54 -4.17
C GLU A 17 11.10 -9.88 -4.25
N PHE A 18 12.07 -10.44 -3.53
CA PHE A 18 13.43 -9.94 -3.49
C PHE A 18 14.42 -11.04 -3.92
N PRO A 19 15.47 -10.70 -4.70
CA PRO A 19 15.80 -9.37 -5.17
C PRO A 19 14.82 -8.86 -6.24
N ALA A 20 14.52 -7.57 -6.16
CA ALA A 20 13.62 -6.84 -7.05
C ALA A 20 14.39 -6.20 -8.21
N VAL A 21 13.67 -5.71 -9.22
CA VAL A 21 14.24 -4.96 -10.34
C VAL A 21 14.55 -3.54 -9.90
N CYS A 22 15.81 -3.13 -10.01
CA CYS A 22 16.26 -1.80 -9.64
C CYS A 22 15.64 -0.74 -10.56
N PRO A 23 14.97 0.31 -10.01
CA PRO A 23 14.41 1.38 -10.83
C PRO A 23 15.49 2.30 -11.42
N VAL A 24 16.72 2.27 -10.88
CA VAL A 24 17.85 3.10 -11.34
C VAL A 24 18.57 2.45 -12.52
N CYS A 25 18.89 1.15 -12.42
CA CYS A 25 19.73 0.46 -13.41
C CYS A 25 19.05 -0.70 -14.16
N GLY A 26 17.83 -1.09 -13.78
CA GLY A 26 17.07 -2.17 -14.43
C GLY A 26 17.53 -3.60 -14.11
N HIS A 27 18.59 -3.79 -13.31
CA HIS A 27 19.05 -5.12 -12.90
C HIS A 27 18.18 -5.68 -11.76
N ARG A 28 17.95 -7.00 -11.76
CA ARG A 28 17.25 -7.70 -10.66
C ARG A 28 18.22 -8.00 -9.51
N ASP A 29 18.62 -6.96 -8.81
CA ASP A 29 19.62 -7.01 -7.72
C ASP A 29 19.34 -5.86 -6.74
N SER A 30 18.06 -5.59 -6.48
CA SER A 30 17.59 -4.60 -5.51
C SER A 30 16.97 -5.26 -4.29
N HIS A 31 17.34 -4.75 -3.13
CA HIS A 31 17.04 -5.33 -1.83
C HIS A 31 16.37 -4.30 -0.94
N ILE A 32 15.58 -4.78 0.01
CA ILE A 32 15.03 -3.95 1.08
C ILE A 32 15.28 -4.63 2.42
N TYR A 33 15.37 -3.82 3.48
CA TYR A 33 15.41 -4.32 4.85
C TYR A 33 14.61 -3.38 5.75
N LEU A 34 13.73 -3.94 6.57
CA LEU A 34 12.92 -3.20 7.53
C LEU A 34 13.25 -3.65 8.95
N ARG A 35 13.30 -2.68 9.86
CA ARG A 35 13.43 -2.96 11.29
C ARG A 35 12.47 -2.10 12.11
N SER A 36 11.82 -2.71 13.09
CA SER A 36 10.97 -2.06 14.07
C SER A 36 11.70 -1.96 15.41
N ASP A 37 12.25 -0.78 15.71
CA ASP A 37 13.07 -0.58 16.91
C ASP A 37 12.22 -0.12 18.11
N ARG A 38 11.08 0.54 17.83
CA ARG A 38 10.14 1.05 18.85
C ARG A 38 8.70 1.03 18.32
N PRO A 39 7.68 1.03 19.21
CA PRO A 39 6.29 1.16 18.77
C PRO A 39 6.11 2.36 17.86
N GLY A 40 5.64 2.12 16.63
CA GLY A 40 5.39 3.16 15.64
C GLY A 40 6.62 3.81 15.01
N ARG A 41 7.84 3.28 15.19
CA ARG A 41 9.05 3.81 14.55
C ARG A 41 10.06 2.72 14.20
N GLY A 42 10.60 2.81 13.00
CA GLY A 42 11.60 1.88 12.51
C GLY A 42 12.51 2.48 11.44
N GLY A 43 13.43 1.65 10.96
CA GLY A 43 14.36 1.96 9.88
C GLY A 43 14.02 1.17 8.62
N LEU A 44 14.27 1.81 7.48
CA LEU A 44 14.17 1.22 6.15
C LEU A 44 15.50 1.43 5.44
N TRP A 45 16.03 0.34 4.88
CA TRP A 45 17.15 0.36 3.96
C TRP A 45 16.67 -0.18 2.63
N ILE A 46 17.03 0.50 1.55
CA ILE A 46 16.80 0.06 0.19
C ILE A 46 18.13 0.20 -0.53
N TRP A 47 18.59 -0.83 -1.25
CA TRP A 47 19.84 -0.73 -1.98
C TRP A 47 19.86 -1.64 -3.21
N CYS A 48 20.83 -1.40 -4.10
CA CYS A 48 21.08 -2.25 -5.26
C CYS A 48 22.55 -2.67 -5.30
N SER A 49 22.84 -3.98 -5.33
CA SER A 49 24.21 -4.47 -5.41
C SER A 49 24.86 -4.21 -6.77
N ALA A 50 24.07 -4.05 -7.83
CA ALA A 50 24.59 -3.83 -9.18
C ALA A 50 25.06 -2.39 -9.45
N CYS A 51 24.25 -1.38 -9.09
CA CYS A 51 24.58 0.03 -9.35
C CYS A 51 25.03 0.80 -8.12
N HIS A 52 25.03 0.16 -6.95
CA HIS A 52 25.39 0.78 -5.68
C HIS A 52 24.59 2.05 -5.36
N SER A 53 23.33 2.10 -5.79
CA SER A 53 22.37 3.09 -5.31
C SER A 53 21.75 2.60 -4.01
N PHE A 54 21.52 3.50 -3.06
CA PHE A 54 20.88 3.16 -1.79
C PHE A 54 20.14 4.35 -1.20
N GLU A 55 19.20 4.04 -0.33
CA GLU A 55 18.42 4.96 0.46
C GLU A 55 18.24 4.39 1.87
N HIS A 56 18.28 5.28 2.87
CA HIS A 56 17.97 4.95 4.24
C HIS A 56 16.98 5.98 4.80
N ALA A 57 15.86 5.49 5.33
CA ALA A 57 14.77 6.33 5.81
C ALA A 57 14.23 5.85 7.17
N SER A 58 13.68 6.77 7.95
CA SER A 58 12.82 6.42 9.08
C SER A 58 11.42 6.16 8.58
N ILE A 59 10.82 5.04 8.98
CA ILE A 59 9.46 4.66 8.60
C ILE A 59 8.63 4.30 9.82
N ILE A 60 7.32 4.17 9.61
CA ILE A 60 6.44 3.39 10.48
C ILE A 60 6.40 1.99 9.85
N PRO A 61 7.03 0.97 10.47
CA PRO A 61 6.97 -0.40 9.95
C PRO A 61 5.52 -0.89 9.90
N PRO A 62 5.23 -1.90 9.05
CA PRO A 62 3.94 -2.58 9.11
C PRO A 62 3.65 -3.06 10.53
N SER A 63 2.40 -2.94 10.97
CA SER A 63 1.90 -3.45 12.25
C SER A 63 2.12 -4.96 12.43
N TYR A 64 2.15 -5.74 11.34
CA TYR A 64 2.47 -7.17 11.37
C TYR A 64 3.99 -7.46 11.36
N TRP A 65 4.84 -6.43 11.21
CA TRP A 65 6.27 -6.63 11.03
C TRP A 65 6.91 -7.17 12.32
N VAL A 66 7.63 -8.29 12.17
CA VAL A 66 8.45 -8.89 13.22
C VAL A 66 9.90 -8.79 12.76
N ASN A 67 10.79 -8.37 13.64
CA ASN A 67 12.21 -8.31 13.29
C ASN A 67 12.78 -9.73 13.16
N ASP A 68 13.67 -9.90 12.20
CA ASP A 68 14.53 -11.07 12.11
C ASP A 68 15.53 -11.13 13.28
N ALA A 69 16.15 -12.29 13.45
CA ALA A 69 17.28 -12.50 14.37
C ALA A 69 18.65 -12.50 13.66
N LEU A 70 18.69 -12.20 12.35
CA LEU A 70 19.87 -12.27 11.50
C LEU A 70 20.79 -11.07 11.75
N ILE A 71 20.20 -9.88 11.83
CA ILE A 71 20.96 -8.62 11.92
C ILE A 71 21.04 -8.11 13.35
N ASP A 72 22.27 -7.87 13.82
CA ASP A 72 22.54 -7.16 15.06
C ASP A 72 22.31 -5.66 14.90
N ILE A 73 21.40 -5.10 15.72
CA ILE A 73 21.02 -3.68 15.68
C ILE A 73 22.21 -2.76 15.91
N LEU A 74 23.17 -3.16 16.74
CA LEU A 74 24.31 -2.30 17.10
C LEU A 74 25.28 -2.11 15.94
N LYS A 75 25.17 -2.92 14.89
CA LYS A 75 26.01 -2.87 13.70
C LYS A 75 25.32 -2.19 12.52
N LEU A 76 24.05 -1.80 12.66
CA LEU A 76 23.31 -1.10 11.61
C LEU A 76 23.70 0.38 11.55
N HIS A 77 23.96 0.85 10.34
CA HIS A 77 24.12 2.27 10.02
C HIS A 77 23.52 2.57 8.65
N ALA A 78 23.49 3.85 8.26
CA ALA A 78 22.80 4.29 7.05
C ALA A 78 23.34 3.64 5.76
N ILE A 79 24.65 3.38 5.68
CA ILE A 79 25.26 2.70 4.54
C ILE A 79 25.00 1.18 4.65
N PRO A 80 24.52 0.48 3.61
CA PRO A 80 24.07 -0.90 3.69
C PRO A 80 25.21 -1.93 3.61
N ASP A 81 26.44 -1.61 4.04
CA ASP A 81 27.60 -2.50 3.84
C ASP A 81 27.41 -3.86 4.55
N LEU A 82 26.96 -3.86 5.81
CA LEU A 82 26.63 -5.08 6.55
C LEU A 82 25.44 -5.83 5.94
N LEU A 83 24.46 -5.08 5.42
CA LEU A 83 23.25 -5.66 4.83
C LEU A 83 23.58 -6.34 3.49
N GLU A 84 24.49 -5.76 2.71
CA GLU A 84 25.01 -6.33 1.47
C GLU A 84 25.69 -7.68 1.72
N GLU A 85 26.47 -7.81 2.80
CA GLU A 85 27.10 -9.08 3.18
C GLU A 85 26.08 -10.20 3.48
N GLN A 86 24.85 -9.84 3.83
CA GLN A 86 23.79 -10.77 4.24
C GLN A 86 22.58 -10.76 3.29
N LYS A 87 22.73 -10.18 2.10
CA LYS A 87 21.61 -9.88 1.19
C LYS A 87 20.75 -11.10 0.83
N ASP A 88 21.35 -12.26 0.60
CA ASP A 88 20.61 -13.47 0.22
C ASP A 88 19.69 -13.96 1.35
N ALA A 89 20.17 -13.89 2.60
CA ALA A 89 19.38 -14.27 3.77
C ALA A 89 18.27 -13.24 4.06
N ILE A 90 18.57 -11.96 3.86
CA ILE A 90 17.60 -10.88 3.96
C ILE A 90 16.52 -11.05 2.89
N ASP A 91 16.87 -11.25 1.63
CA ASP A 91 15.92 -11.41 0.53
C ASP A 91 14.98 -12.59 0.75
N ALA A 92 15.50 -13.71 1.25
CA ALA A 92 14.68 -14.86 1.63
C ALA A 92 13.68 -14.49 2.74
N TYR A 93 14.14 -13.80 3.78
CA TYR A 93 13.27 -13.35 4.88
C TYR A 93 12.22 -12.33 4.41
N MET A 94 12.62 -11.35 3.60
CA MET A 94 11.73 -10.32 3.06
C MET A 94 10.68 -10.93 2.13
N THR A 95 11.07 -11.80 1.20
CA THR A 95 10.13 -12.50 0.32
C THR A 95 9.12 -13.33 1.12
N GLN A 96 9.56 -13.97 2.20
CA GLN A 96 8.68 -14.77 3.04
C GLN A 96 7.74 -13.94 3.92
N ASN A 97 8.16 -12.79 4.45
CA ASN A 97 7.44 -12.08 5.52
C ASN A 97 6.90 -10.71 5.13
N TYR A 98 7.51 -10.01 4.17
CA TYR A 98 7.08 -8.69 3.74
C TYR A 98 5.85 -8.78 2.84
N ARG A 99 4.84 -7.98 3.16
CA ARG A 99 3.59 -7.86 2.41
C ARG A 99 3.31 -6.40 2.02
N GLY A 100 4.26 -5.49 2.20
CA GLY A 100 4.07 -4.05 1.98
C GLY A 100 3.85 -3.27 3.27
N LEU A 101 4.06 -1.95 3.24
CA LEU A 101 3.78 -1.07 4.38
C LEU A 101 2.28 -1.07 4.74
N ASP A 102 1.97 -1.16 6.03
CA ASP A 102 0.60 -0.95 6.58
C ASP A 102 0.21 0.52 6.59
N SER A 103 0.77 1.32 5.68
CA SER A 103 0.37 2.71 5.51
C SER A 103 -1.07 2.69 5.04
N ASP A 104 -2.01 2.68 5.97
CA ASP A 104 -3.40 2.89 5.68
C ASP A 104 -3.51 4.28 5.10
N PHE A 105 -3.45 4.37 3.77
CA PHE A 105 -3.48 5.65 3.09
C PHE A 105 -4.82 6.35 3.32
N CYS A 106 -5.85 5.64 3.79
CA CYS A 106 -7.08 6.27 4.24
C CYS A 106 -6.83 7.21 5.43
N ALA A 107 -5.89 6.91 6.35
CA ALA A 107 -5.59 7.76 7.50
C ALA A 107 -5.09 9.16 7.08
N CYS A 108 -4.34 9.23 5.97
CA CYS A 108 -3.83 10.49 5.41
C CYS A 108 -4.77 11.12 4.36
N CYS A 109 -5.92 10.50 4.06
CA CYS A 109 -6.86 11.02 3.09
C CYS A 109 -7.47 12.34 3.58
N ILE A 110 -7.66 13.33 2.68
CA ILE A 110 -8.32 14.60 2.98
C ILE A 110 -9.70 14.44 3.65
N ARG A 111 -10.39 13.33 3.34
CA ARG A 111 -11.68 12.95 3.94
C ARG A 111 -11.61 12.63 5.44
N ASN A 112 -10.42 12.43 5.99
CA ASN A 112 -10.17 12.19 7.41
C ASN A 112 -9.46 13.34 8.12
N VAL A 113 -9.14 14.43 7.40
CA VAL A 113 -8.53 15.61 8.02
C VAL A 113 -9.57 16.35 8.85
N ASP A 114 -9.25 16.63 10.12
CA ASP A 114 -10.04 17.52 10.95
C ASP A 114 -9.76 18.98 10.56
N LEU A 115 -10.77 19.63 10.00
CA LEU A 115 -10.70 21.01 9.53
C LEU A 115 -11.46 21.99 10.45
N SER A 116 -11.90 21.54 11.63
CA SER A 116 -12.69 22.35 12.58
C SER A 116 -11.93 23.58 13.12
N SER A 117 -10.61 23.58 13.04
CA SER A 117 -9.74 24.67 13.52
C SER A 117 -9.41 25.72 12.46
N LEU A 118 -9.94 25.61 11.24
CA LEU A 118 -9.66 26.56 10.16
C LEU A 118 -10.10 27.98 10.49
N VAL A 119 -9.22 28.95 10.22
CA VAL A 119 -9.51 30.39 10.30
C VAL A 119 -9.57 31.00 8.92
N CYS A 120 -10.49 31.95 8.74
CA CYS A 120 -10.62 32.68 7.49
C CYS A 120 -9.35 33.50 7.23
N THR A 121 -8.76 33.40 6.04
CA THR A 121 -7.56 34.16 5.69
C THR A 121 -7.82 35.66 5.48
N GLN A 122 -9.08 36.04 5.25
CA GLN A 122 -9.46 37.44 5.04
C GLN A 122 -9.89 38.15 6.34
N CYS A 123 -10.77 37.55 7.14
CA CYS A 123 -11.29 38.18 8.36
C CYS A 123 -10.75 37.57 9.66
N HIS A 124 -9.94 36.52 9.58
CA HIS A 124 -9.39 35.77 10.73
C HIS A 124 -10.44 35.17 11.68
N GLY A 125 -11.71 35.14 11.27
CA GLY A 125 -12.79 34.49 12.01
C GLY A 125 -12.70 32.96 11.95
N LYS A 126 -13.22 32.31 13.00
CA LYS A 126 -13.25 30.84 13.14
C LYS A 126 -14.45 30.16 12.47
N ASN A 127 -15.24 30.90 11.70
CA ASN A 127 -16.48 30.42 11.11
C ASN A 127 -16.27 29.98 9.65
N THR A 128 -15.19 29.25 9.39
CA THR A 128 -14.85 28.72 8.06
C THR A 128 -15.33 27.28 7.96
N LYS A 129 -16.15 27.00 6.96
CA LYS A 129 -16.61 25.64 6.65
C LYS A 129 -15.80 25.05 5.51
N ALA A 130 -15.49 23.77 5.61
CA ALA A 130 -14.85 22.99 4.56
C ALA A 130 -15.81 21.94 4.03
N SER A 131 -15.90 21.79 2.71
CA SER A 131 -16.70 20.77 2.03
C SER A 131 -16.02 20.29 0.76
N LEU A 132 -16.46 19.15 0.20
CA LEU A 132 -16.07 18.73 -1.14
C LEU A 132 -17.23 18.95 -2.12
N GLU A 133 -16.99 19.72 -3.18
CA GLU A 133 -17.86 19.80 -4.35
C GLU A 133 -17.27 18.92 -5.45
N GLY A 134 -17.77 17.67 -5.55
CA GLY A 134 -17.16 16.64 -6.39
C GLY A 134 -15.74 16.31 -5.90
N HIS A 135 -14.74 16.55 -6.75
CA HIS A 135 -13.33 16.38 -6.40
C HIS A 135 -12.69 17.65 -5.82
N SER A 136 -13.38 18.79 -5.73
CA SER A 136 -12.77 20.05 -5.32
C SER A 136 -13.00 20.33 -3.84
N LEU A 137 -11.97 20.76 -3.10
CA LEU A 137 -12.10 21.26 -1.72
C LEU A 137 -12.59 22.71 -1.74
N VAL A 138 -13.72 22.97 -1.09
CA VAL A 138 -14.30 24.30 -0.96
C VAL A 138 -14.17 24.75 0.49
N LEU A 139 -13.57 25.92 0.68
CA LEU A 139 -13.49 26.61 1.96
C LEU A 139 -14.32 27.89 1.89
N GLU A 140 -15.31 28.03 2.76
CA GLU A 140 -16.20 29.18 2.76
C GLU A 140 -16.34 29.78 4.17
N CYS A 141 -16.02 31.06 4.31
CA CYS A 141 -16.21 31.79 5.56
C CYS A 141 -17.64 32.31 5.66
N GLN A 142 -18.37 31.81 6.65
CA GLN A 142 -19.77 32.17 6.91
C GLN A 142 -19.92 33.59 7.49
N SER A 143 -18.82 34.23 7.93
CA SER A 143 -18.85 35.58 8.50
C SER A 143 -18.66 36.69 7.47
N CYS A 144 -17.80 36.49 6.46
CA CYS A 144 -17.50 37.53 5.45
C CYS A 144 -17.79 37.10 4.01
N GLY A 145 -18.23 35.85 3.79
CA GLY A 145 -18.53 35.31 2.46
C GLY A 145 -17.29 34.98 1.63
N TYR A 146 -16.08 35.08 2.18
CA TYR A 146 -14.86 34.72 1.45
C TYR A 146 -14.85 33.24 1.14
N ARG A 147 -14.70 32.90 -0.15
CA ARG A 147 -14.72 31.52 -0.66
C ARG A 147 -13.45 31.22 -1.45
N VAL A 148 -12.82 30.09 -1.14
CA VAL A 148 -11.68 29.55 -1.86
C VAL A 148 -12.03 28.15 -2.33
N VAL A 149 -11.78 27.87 -3.60
CA VAL A 149 -11.90 26.53 -4.17
C VAL A 149 -10.50 26.04 -4.49
N GLY A 150 -10.05 25.03 -3.77
CA GLY A 150 -8.80 24.34 -4.00
C GLY A 150 -8.89 23.38 -5.20
N ALA A 151 -7.73 22.87 -5.63
CA ALA A 151 -7.61 21.94 -6.75
C ALA A 151 -8.45 20.67 -6.57
N SER A 152 -8.57 19.87 -7.64
CA SER A 152 -9.21 18.56 -7.57
C SER A 152 -8.36 17.57 -6.76
N PHE A 153 -8.89 17.11 -5.62
CA PHE A 153 -8.33 16.08 -4.76
C PHE A 153 -9.05 14.76 -4.98
N TYR A 154 -8.31 13.75 -5.41
CA TYR A 154 -8.78 12.36 -5.41
C TYR A 154 -8.28 11.68 -4.15
N SER A 155 -9.08 10.82 -3.56
CA SER A 155 -8.60 9.98 -2.45
C SER A 155 -7.50 9.03 -2.92
N PRO A 156 -6.56 8.63 -2.05
CA PRO A 156 -5.47 7.74 -2.43
C PRO A 156 -5.91 6.44 -3.12
N CYS A 157 -7.06 5.90 -2.74
CA CYS A 157 -7.64 4.69 -3.34
C CYS A 157 -8.29 4.91 -4.72
N GLU A 158 -8.80 6.11 -5.01
CA GLU A 158 -9.29 6.47 -6.36
C GLU A 158 -8.14 6.72 -7.34
N GLN A 159 -6.96 7.04 -6.82
CA GLN A 159 -5.73 7.20 -7.59
C GLN A 159 -4.97 5.88 -7.76
N ASP A 160 -5.39 4.81 -7.09
CA ASP A 160 -4.75 3.51 -7.22
C ASP A 160 -5.01 2.92 -8.61
N ARG A 161 -3.92 2.68 -9.33
CA ARG A 161 -3.91 2.07 -10.67
C ARG A 161 -3.17 0.73 -10.68
N LYS A 162 -2.89 0.16 -9.51
CA LYS A 162 -2.14 -1.09 -9.38
C LYS A 162 -3.00 -2.26 -9.83
N PRO A 163 -2.40 -3.24 -10.52
CA PRO A 163 -3.06 -4.50 -10.82
C PRO A 163 -3.01 -5.41 -9.57
N TYR A 164 -4.16 -5.95 -9.21
CA TYR A 164 -4.31 -6.90 -8.11
C TYR A 164 -4.71 -8.29 -8.60
N CYS A 165 -4.34 -9.32 -7.87
CA CYS A 165 -4.76 -10.70 -8.10
C CYS A 165 -5.04 -11.42 -6.77
N LEU A 166 -5.72 -12.55 -6.84
CA LEU A 166 -6.04 -13.39 -5.69
C LEU A 166 -5.11 -14.59 -5.63
N TRP A 167 -4.82 -15.03 -4.42
CA TRP A 167 -4.27 -16.34 -4.14
C TRP A 167 -5.18 -17.06 -3.14
N ILE A 168 -5.77 -18.17 -3.55
CA ILE A 168 -6.67 -18.95 -2.70
C ILE A 168 -5.83 -19.95 -1.90
N ARG A 169 -5.99 -19.97 -0.57
CA ARG A 169 -5.20 -20.85 0.31
C ARG A 169 -5.75 -22.27 0.41
N GLU A 170 -6.99 -22.45 0.00
CA GLU A 170 -7.67 -23.74 0.04
C GLU A 170 -7.40 -24.54 -1.24
N ASP A 171 -7.05 -25.81 -1.09
CA ASP A 171 -6.80 -26.69 -2.23
C ASP A 171 -8.09 -27.03 -3.00
N ARG A 172 -9.26 -26.85 -2.38
CA ARG A 172 -10.58 -27.12 -2.97
C ARG A 172 -11.63 -26.17 -2.41
N ILE A 173 -12.39 -25.55 -3.31
CA ILE A 173 -13.52 -24.69 -2.96
C ILE A 173 -14.81 -25.18 -3.63
N PRO A 174 -16.01 -24.85 -3.10
CA PRO A 174 -17.28 -25.34 -3.64
C PRO A 174 -17.51 -24.92 -5.10
N ALA A 175 -18.17 -25.78 -5.88
CA ALA A 175 -18.41 -25.53 -7.31
C ALA A 175 -19.21 -24.24 -7.57
N ALA A 176 -20.18 -23.91 -6.71
CA ALA A 176 -20.93 -22.66 -6.81
C ALA A 176 -20.02 -21.43 -6.63
N VAL A 177 -19.06 -21.50 -5.70
CA VAL A 177 -18.07 -20.45 -5.46
C VAL A 177 -17.14 -20.31 -6.67
N LEU A 178 -16.66 -21.43 -7.23
CA LEU A 178 -15.83 -21.43 -8.46
C LEU A 178 -16.54 -20.75 -9.63
N VAL A 179 -17.82 -21.03 -9.86
CA VAL A 179 -18.56 -20.44 -10.99
C VAL A 179 -18.72 -18.94 -10.81
N LYS A 180 -19.14 -18.50 -9.63
CA LYS A 180 -19.34 -17.07 -9.34
C LYS A 180 -18.02 -16.31 -9.34
N LEU A 181 -16.99 -16.83 -8.69
CA LEU A 181 -15.66 -16.24 -8.68
C LEU A 181 -15.07 -16.17 -10.11
N GLY A 182 -15.18 -17.24 -10.91
CA GLY A 182 -14.71 -17.24 -12.29
C GLY A 182 -15.37 -16.15 -13.14
N SER A 183 -16.67 -15.90 -12.94
CA SER A 183 -17.39 -14.79 -13.57
C SER A 183 -16.88 -13.42 -13.12
N MET A 184 -16.58 -13.24 -11.83
CA MET A 184 -16.07 -11.97 -11.28
C MET A 184 -14.64 -11.67 -11.74
N LEU A 185 -13.80 -12.71 -11.85
CA LEU A 185 -12.40 -12.58 -12.23
C LEU A 185 -12.17 -12.64 -13.74
N HIS A 186 -13.20 -12.94 -14.52
CA HIS A 186 -13.10 -13.22 -15.95
C HIS A 186 -12.13 -14.38 -16.27
N ILE A 187 -12.09 -15.41 -15.41
CA ILE A 187 -11.27 -16.62 -15.59
C ILE A 187 -12.19 -17.81 -15.86
N GLY A 188 -11.85 -18.64 -16.85
CA GLY A 188 -12.56 -19.89 -17.10
C GLY A 188 -12.46 -20.84 -15.91
N VAL A 189 -13.58 -21.44 -15.50
CA VAL A 189 -13.67 -22.27 -14.28
C VAL A 189 -12.65 -23.41 -14.23
N LEU A 190 -12.39 -24.07 -15.36
CA LEU A 190 -11.39 -25.15 -15.43
C LEU A 190 -9.96 -24.65 -15.20
N GLU A 191 -9.63 -23.49 -15.76
CA GLU A 191 -8.32 -22.87 -15.59
C GLU A 191 -8.14 -22.39 -14.15
N MET A 192 -9.16 -21.74 -13.59
CA MET A 192 -9.12 -21.28 -12.21
C MET A 192 -8.97 -22.46 -11.23
N LYS A 193 -9.70 -23.56 -11.46
CA LYS A 193 -9.57 -24.78 -10.65
C LYS A 193 -8.15 -25.33 -10.71
N ARG A 194 -7.54 -25.40 -11.91
CA ARG A 194 -6.15 -25.84 -12.10
C ARG A 194 -5.16 -24.97 -11.30
N GLN A 195 -5.30 -23.65 -11.38
CA GLN A 195 -4.46 -22.70 -10.67
C GLN A 195 -4.56 -22.89 -9.14
N ILE A 196 -5.78 -23.06 -8.61
CA ILE A 196 -6.01 -23.30 -7.18
C ILE A 196 -5.37 -24.62 -6.73
N GLU A 197 -5.61 -25.72 -7.47
CA GLU A 197 -5.06 -27.04 -7.15
C GLU A 197 -3.51 -27.05 -7.18
N ASN A 198 -2.91 -26.23 -8.04
CA ASN A 198 -1.46 -26.06 -8.13
C ASN A 198 -0.88 -25.02 -7.14
N ARG A 199 -1.71 -24.39 -6.31
CA ARG A 199 -1.34 -23.29 -5.39
C ARG A 199 -0.73 -22.08 -6.09
N GLU A 200 -1.18 -21.82 -7.31
CA GLU A 200 -0.79 -20.66 -8.10
C GLU A 200 -1.67 -19.43 -7.76
N LYS A 201 -1.13 -18.23 -8.01
CA LYS A 201 -1.94 -17.00 -8.03
C LYS A 201 -2.87 -17.02 -9.24
N LEU A 202 -4.07 -16.49 -9.07
CA LEU A 202 -5.05 -16.41 -10.15
C LEU A 202 -4.59 -15.42 -11.21
N SER A 203 -4.67 -15.81 -12.48
CA SER A 203 -4.07 -15.04 -13.58
C SER A 203 -4.81 -13.75 -13.98
N SER A 204 -5.86 -13.38 -13.24
CA SER A 204 -6.60 -12.15 -13.52
C SER A 204 -5.93 -10.94 -12.88
N SER A 205 -5.84 -9.86 -13.66
CA SER A 205 -5.37 -8.56 -13.21
C SER A 205 -6.58 -7.65 -13.01
N LEU A 206 -6.86 -7.33 -11.75
CA LEU A 206 -8.04 -6.60 -11.33
C LEU A 206 -7.70 -5.21 -10.81
N SER A 207 -8.62 -4.27 -10.98
CA SER A 207 -8.60 -2.99 -10.27
C SER A 207 -8.87 -3.19 -8.77
N LEU A 208 -8.53 -2.18 -7.95
CA LEU A 208 -8.82 -2.16 -6.51
C LEU A 208 -10.30 -2.43 -6.21
N LYS A 209 -11.21 -1.96 -7.08
CA LYS A 209 -12.64 -2.20 -6.93
C LYS A 209 -12.99 -3.67 -7.14
N GLU A 210 -12.60 -4.23 -8.27
CA GLU A 210 -12.96 -5.60 -8.63
C GLU A 210 -12.38 -6.62 -7.64
N ILE A 211 -11.13 -6.43 -7.20
CA ILE A 211 -10.48 -7.34 -6.25
C ILE A 211 -11.15 -7.35 -4.88
N MET A 212 -11.57 -6.19 -4.39
CA MET A 212 -12.24 -6.08 -3.11
C MET A 212 -13.66 -6.63 -3.14
N GLU A 213 -14.38 -6.49 -4.26
CA GLU A 213 -15.67 -7.16 -4.46
C GLU A 213 -15.50 -8.69 -4.41
N ALA A 214 -14.47 -9.23 -5.07
CA ALA A 214 -14.15 -10.65 -5.04
C ALA A 214 -13.72 -11.12 -3.64
N ALA A 215 -12.88 -10.35 -2.95
CA ALA A 215 -12.43 -10.66 -1.59
C ALA A 215 -13.59 -10.69 -0.59
N ARG A 216 -14.53 -9.75 -0.68
CA ARG A 216 -15.75 -9.75 0.15
C ARG A 216 -16.57 -11.00 -0.11
N PHE A 217 -16.79 -11.35 -1.37
CA PHE A 217 -17.51 -12.57 -1.72
C PHE A 217 -16.85 -13.82 -1.12
N LEU A 218 -15.51 -13.92 -1.19
CA LEU A 218 -14.78 -15.04 -0.58
C LEU A 218 -14.91 -15.05 0.95
N ASN A 219 -14.86 -13.90 1.61
CA ASN A 219 -15.07 -13.79 3.05
C ASN A 219 -16.49 -14.24 3.46
N GLU A 220 -17.53 -13.85 2.70
CA GLU A 220 -18.92 -14.27 2.92
C GLU A 220 -19.09 -15.79 2.79
N GLU A 221 -18.34 -16.42 1.87
CA GLU A 221 -18.32 -17.87 1.67
C GLU A 221 -17.35 -18.61 2.61
N GLY A 222 -16.65 -17.88 3.50
CA GLY A 222 -15.69 -18.44 4.46
C GLY A 222 -14.40 -18.98 3.84
N ILE A 223 -14.03 -18.51 2.64
CA ILE A 223 -12.87 -18.99 1.89
C ILE A 223 -11.61 -18.19 2.20
N SER A 224 -10.56 -18.88 2.65
CA SER A 224 -9.27 -18.25 2.95
C SER A 224 -8.50 -17.86 1.68
N HIS A 225 -8.06 -16.60 1.62
CA HIS A 225 -7.38 -16.03 0.46
C HIS A 225 -6.41 -14.91 0.85
N ASP A 226 -5.46 -14.62 -0.04
CA ASP A 226 -4.60 -13.44 -0.02
C ASP A 226 -4.85 -12.58 -1.25
N ILE A 227 -4.68 -11.26 -1.09
CA ILE A 227 -4.68 -10.30 -2.20
C ILE A 227 -3.24 -9.87 -2.43
N LEU A 228 -2.81 -9.90 -3.69
CA LEU A 228 -1.45 -9.59 -4.10
C LEU A 228 -1.45 -8.49 -5.18
N PRO A 229 -0.70 -7.39 -4.99
CA PRO A 229 0.00 -7.01 -3.74
C PRO A 229 -0.99 -6.69 -2.62
N ALA A 230 -0.54 -6.64 -1.37
CA ALA A 230 -1.44 -6.35 -0.26
C ALA A 230 -2.07 -4.97 -0.40
N ILE A 231 -3.36 -4.88 -0.06
CA ILE A 231 -4.12 -3.64 -0.10
C ILE A 231 -3.75 -2.79 1.12
N ARG A 232 -3.46 -1.51 0.87
CA ARG A 232 -3.02 -0.54 1.88
C ARG A 232 -4.11 0.47 2.25
N TYR A 233 -5.37 0.10 2.06
CA TYR A 233 -6.53 0.96 2.31
C TYR A 233 -7.47 0.26 3.29
N SER A 234 -7.69 0.83 4.47
CA SER A 234 -8.52 0.20 5.50
C SER A 234 -10.02 0.33 5.23
N ARG A 235 -10.45 1.31 4.43
CA ARG A 235 -11.87 1.72 4.34
C ARG A 235 -12.40 1.91 2.94
N TYR A 236 -11.79 1.36 1.88
CA TYR A 236 -12.20 1.70 0.50
C TYR A 236 -13.72 1.53 0.24
N TYR A 237 -14.37 0.48 0.76
CA TYR A 237 -15.83 0.27 0.63
C TYR A 237 -16.68 0.88 1.76
N GLU A 238 -16.12 0.99 2.97
CA GLU A 238 -16.79 1.54 4.14
C GLU A 238 -16.65 3.06 4.24
N CYS A 239 -15.91 3.69 3.32
CA CYS A 239 -15.73 5.13 3.27
C CYS A 239 -17.01 5.80 2.77
N GLU A 240 -18.03 5.82 3.62
CA GLU A 240 -19.24 6.63 3.46
C GLU A 240 -18.96 8.12 3.62
N LYS A 241 -17.76 8.47 4.12
CA LYS A 241 -17.26 9.84 4.21
C LYS A 241 -17.04 10.42 2.81
N LYS A 242 -18.11 10.95 2.23
CA LYS A 242 -18.01 12.26 1.57
C LYS A 242 -17.52 13.24 2.67
N ILE A 243 -16.73 14.26 2.36
CA ILE A 243 -16.64 15.38 3.32
C ILE A 243 -18.06 15.93 3.36
N LEU A 244 -18.80 15.53 4.40
CA LEU A 244 -20.13 16.01 4.66
C LEU A 244 -20.01 17.53 4.74
N SER A 245 -20.89 18.24 4.06
CA SER A 245 -21.12 19.64 4.37
C SER A 245 -21.39 19.71 5.88
N PHE A 246 -20.46 20.28 6.63
CA PHE A 246 -20.70 20.54 8.04
C PHE A 246 -21.69 21.69 8.11
N ASP A 247 -22.95 21.36 8.35
CA ASP A 247 -24.02 22.33 8.65
C ASP A 247 -23.73 23.10 9.95
#